data_AF-A0A3D6BTN2-F1
#
_entry.id   AF-A0A3D6BTN2-F1
#
_cell.length_a   1.000
_cell.length_b   1.000
_cell.length_c   1.000
_cell.angle_alpha   90.00
_cell.angle_beta   90.00
_cell.angle_gamma   90.00
#
_symmetry.space_group_name_H-M   'P 1'
#
loop_
_entity.id
_entity.type
_entity.pdbx_description
1 polymer ?
#
loop_
_entity_poly.entity_id
_entity_poly.type
_entity_poly.pdbx_seq_one_letter_code
_entity_poly.pdbx_strand_id
1 'polypeptide(L)'
;DNYFKQAQNIVNYSQGQNSKGWQLSDGTQSRYVLVDNMLSQTFEAYREVMYQYHRNGLDLMHQDQKQAKSNIANALVSLEAMNRVRPNSFILRTFFDAKADEIQDIFSSGPSVSIDKLVDALNNVAPMYSSQWRNIKY
;
A
#
# COMPACT_ATOMS: atom_id res chain seq x y z
N ASP A 1 -7.69 -13.27 6.21
CA ASP A 1 -7.76 -12.60 7.53
C ASP A 1 -7.12 -13.31 8.72
N ASN A 2 -6.85 -14.62 8.69
CA ASN A 2 -6.27 -15.33 9.86
C ASN A 2 -4.96 -14.68 10.35
N TYR A 3 -4.02 -14.38 9.44
CA TYR A 3 -2.74 -13.76 9.79
C TYR A 3 -2.84 -12.33 10.34
N PHE A 4 -3.77 -11.52 9.84
CA PHE A 4 -4.00 -10.17 10.40
C PHE A 4 -4.58 -10.27 11.82
N LYS A 5 -5.52 -11.20 12.07
CA LYS A 5 -6.02 -11.46 13.44
C LYS A 5 -4.92 -11.95 14.37
N GLN A 6 -4.02 -12.79 13.86
CA GLN A 6 -2.84 -13.21 14.63
C GLN A 6 -1.92 -12.02 14.96
N ALA A 7 -1.70 -11.10 14.02
CA ALA A 7 -0.95 -9.87 14.28
C ALA A 7 -1.61 -9.02 15.37
N GLN A 8 -2.95 -8.89 15.37
CA GLN A 8 -3.68 -8.21 16.44
C GLN A 8 -3.49 -8.89 17.79
N ASN A 9 -3.52 -10.22 17.84
CA ASN A 9 -3.27 -10.96 19.07
C ASN A 9 -1.86 -10.70 19.62
N ILE A 10 -0.85 -10.66 18.74
CA ILE A 10 0.54 -10.34 19.12
C ILE A 10 0.63 -8.92 19.69
N VAL A 11 0.00 -7.94 19.03
CA VAL A 11 -0.03 -6.56 19.51
C VAL A 11 -0.71 -6.48 20.88
N ASN A 12 -1.87 -7.13 21.05
CA ASN A 12 -2.61 -7.15 22.30
C ASN A 12 -1.79 -7.75 23.45
N TYR A 13 -1.07 -8.84 23.20
CA TYR A 13 -0.18 -9.44 24.19
C TYR A 13 1.01 -8.53 24.54
N SER A 14 1.55 -7.82 23.55
CA SER A 14 2.76 -7.00 23.70
C SER A 14 2.53 -5.71 24.50
N GLN A 15 1.27 -5.27 24.68
CA GLN A 15 0.93 -4.08 25.46
C GLN A 15 1.41 -4.15 26.92
N GLY A 16 1.48 -5.35 27.50
CA GLY A 16 1.92 -5.57 28.89
C GLY A 16 3.44 -5.56 29.10
N GLN A 17 4.24 -5.48 28.03
CA GLN A 17 5.70 -5.58 28.11
C GLN A 17 6.42 -4.23 28.30
N ASN A 18 5.69 -3.13 28.56
CA ASN A 18 6.23 -1.77 28.74
C ASN A 18 7.22 -1.31 27.63
N SER A 19 7.05 -1.84 26.42
CA SER A 19 7.87 -1.47 25.26
C SER A 19 7.12 -0.49 24.37
N LYS A 20 7.78 0.61 23.99
CA LYS A 20 7.19 1.68 23.18
C LYS A 20 6.86 1.20 21.76
N GLY A 21 5.71 1.65 21.27
CA GLY A 21 5.19 1.39 19.94
C GLY A 21 4.20 0.22 19.87
N TRP A 22 3.87 -0.41 21.00
CA TRP A 22 2.94 -1.53 21.10
C TRP A 22 1.61 -1.15 21.77
N GLN A 23 1.54 0.04 22.38
CA GLN A 23 0.34 0.56 23.04
C GLN A 23 -0.33 1.62 22.17
N LEU A 24 -1.65 1.78 22.35
CA LEU A 24 -2.42 2.84 21.70
C LEU A 24 -1.92 4.24 22.10
N SER A 25 -1.44 4.40 23.34
CA SER A 25 -0.90 5.65 23.88
C SER A 25 0.45 6.05 23.29
N ASP A 26 1.13 5.17 22.55
CA ASP A 26 2.47 5.45 22.00
C ASP A 26 2.46 6.38 20.78
N GLY A 27 1.28 6.84 20.38
CA GLY A 27 1.07 7.82 19.30
C GLY A 27 0.51 7.21 18.02
N THR A 28 0.31 8.08 17.02
CA THR A 28 -0.37 7.75 15.76
C THR A 28 0.50 7.00 14.76
N GLN A 29 1.79 6.84 15.06
CA GLN A 29 2.79 6.11 14.28
C GLN A 29 3.41 5.01 15.14
N SER A 30 2.65 3.96 15.37
CA SER A 30 3.04 2.82 16.20
C SER A 30 2.70 1.49 15.52
N ARG A 31 3.31 0.39 15.98
CA ARG A 31 2.97 -0.95 15.47
C ARG A 31 1.53 -1.29 15.80
N TYR A 32 1.04 -0.84 16.96
CA TYR A 32 -0.36 -0.93 17.33
C TYR A 32 -1.26 -0.31 16.24
N VAL A 33 -1.04 0.96 15.92
CA VAL A 33 -1.88 1.69 14.96
C VAL A 33 -1.78 1.10 13.56
N LEU A 34 -0.60 0.61 13.15
CA LEU A 34 -0.45 -0.02 11.84
C LEU A 34 -1.28 -1.30 11.73
N VAL A 35 -1.20 -2.20 12.72
CA VAL A 35 -1.93 -3.47 12.74
C VAL A 35 -3.45 -3.23 12.88
N ASP A 36 -3.84 -2.30 13.74
CA ASP A 36 -5.23 -1.90 13.93
C ASP A 36 -5.84 -1.37 12.62
N ASN A 37 -5.11 -0.50 11.91
CA ASN A 37 -5.54 0.01 10.61
C ASN A 37 -5.71 -1.12 9.57
N MET A 38 -4.85 -2.15 9.55
CA MET A 38 -4.96 -3.26 8.59
C MET A 38 -6.25 -4.09 8.78
N LEU A 39 -6.79 -4.15 9.99
CA LEU A 39 -8.01 -4.87 10.32
C LEU A 39 -9.27 -3.99 10.30
N SER A 40 -9.11 -2.68 10.42
CA SER A 40 -10.23 -1.75 10.41
C SER A 40 -11.04 -1.83 9.12
N GLN A 41 -12.37 -1.78 9.27
CA GLN A 41 -13.31 -1.74 8.15
C GLN A 41 -13.07 -0.51 7.24
N THR A 42 -12.55 0.59 7.80
CA THR A 42 -12.22 1.80 7.02
C THR A 42 -11.14 1.54 5.96
N PHE A 43 -10.25 0.56 6.20
CA PHE A 43 -9.16 0.21 5.31
C PHE A 43 -9.30 -1.20 4.72
N GLU A 44 -10.52 -1.74 4.64
CA GLU A 44 -10.75 -3.05 4.01
C GLU A 44 -10.18 -3.11 2.58
N ALA A 45 -10.37 -2.04 1.81
CA ALA A 45 -9.84 -1.90 0.46
C ALA A 45 -8.30 -2.04 0.40
N TYR A 46 -7.59 -1.67 1.47
CA TYR A 46 -6.13 -1.84 1.52
C TYR A 46 -5.72 -3.30 1.42
N ARG A 47 -6.47 -4.23 2.04
CA ARG A 47 -6.15 -5.67 1.97
C ARG A 47 -6.30 -6.21 0.55
N GLU A 48 -7.31 -5.73 -0.16
CA GLU A 48 -7.52 -6.08 -1.57
C GLU A 48 -6.37 -5.55 -2.44
N VAL A 49 -5.97 -4.29 -2.26
CA VAL A 49 -4.80 -3.71 -2.95
C VAL A 49 -3.55 -4.54 -2.68
N MET A 50 -3.29 -4.90 -1.42
CA MET A 50 -2.13 -5.73 -1.08
C MET A 50 -2.14 -7.07 -1.81
N TYR A 51 -3.30 -7.72 -1.91
CA TYR A 51 -3.45 -8.98 -2.63
C TYR A 51 -3.23 -8.79 -4.14
N GLN A 52 -3.91 -7.83 -4.76
CA GLN A 52 -3.81 -7.58 -6.20
C GLN A 52 -2.40 -7.15 -6.61
N TYR A 53 -1.77 -6.29 -5.82
CA TYR A 53 -0.43 -5.78 -6.07
C TYR A 53 0.62 -6.89 -6.00
N HIS A 54 0.62 -7.71 -4.95
CA HIS A 54 1.65 -8.74 -4.74
C HIS A 54 1.34 -10.03 -5.51
N ARG A 55 0.15 -10.62 -5.31
CA ARG A 55 -0.17 -11.97 -5.81
C ARG A 55 -0.57 -12.00 -7.28
N ASN A 56 -1.32 -11.00 -7.74
CA ASN A 56 -1.77 -10.90 -9.13
C ASN A 56 -0.93 -9.91 -9.95
N GLY A 57 -0.04 -9.16 -9.30
CA GLY A 57 0.92 -8.26 -9.91
C GLY A 57 2.30 -8.88 -9.93
N LEU A 58 3.06 -8.69 -8.86
CA LEU A 58 4.46 -9.13 -8.77
C LEU A 58 4.64 -10.63 -9.06
N ASP A 59 3.86 -11.49 -8.42
CA ASP A 59 3.96 -12.94 -8.64
C ASP A 59 3.52 -13.34 -10.06
N LEU A 60 2.63 -12.59 -10.72
CA LEU A 60 2.23 -12.87 -12.10
C LEU A 60 3.26 -12.39 -13.12
N MET A 61 4.14 -11.46 -12.72
CA MET A 61 5.05 -10.76 -13.63
C MET A 61 6.04 -11.69 -14.36
N HIS A 62 6.37 -12.84 -13.78
CA HIS A 62 7.22 -13.85 -14.44
C HIS A 62 6.52 -14.58 -15.60
N GLN A 63 5.19 -14.62 -15.62
CA GLN A 63 4.39 -15.28 -16.65
C GLN A 63 3.89 -14.28 -17.69
N ASP A 64 3.31 -13.18 -17.22
CA ASP A 64 2.75 -12.13 -18.06
C ASP A 64 2.99 -10.76 -17.43
N GLN A 65 4.03 -10.09 -17.92
CA GLN A 65 4.42 -8.76 -17.45
C GLN A 65 3.34 -7.70 -17.76
N LYS A 66 2.63 -7.81 -18.88
CA LYS A 66 1.65 -6.80 -19.28
C LYS A 66 0.40 -6.90 -18.41
N GLN A 67 -0.09 -8.11 -18.18
CA GLN A 67 -1.21 -8.34 -17.28
C GLN A 67 -0.86 -7.97 -15.85
N ALA A 68 0.34 -8.35 -15.37
CA ALA A 68 0.83 -7.99 -14.05
C ALA A 68 0.85 -6.47 -13.84
N LYS A 69 1.43 -5.72 -14.78
CA LYS A 69 1.43 -4.24 -14.74
C LYS A 69 0.02 -3.65 -14.69
N SER A 70 -0.89 -4.16 -15.52
CA SER A 70 -2.29 -3.71 -15.52
C SER A 70 -2.96 -3.96 -14.17
N ASN A 71 -2.71 -5.11 -13.54
CA ASN A 71 -3.26 -5.43 -12.22
C ASN A 71 -2.70 -4.50 -11.13
N ILE A 72 -1.38 -4.24 -11.16
CA ILE A 72 -0.72 -3.30 -10.24
C ILE A 72 -1.29 -1.89 -10.42
N ALA A 73 -1.43 -1.42 -11.67
CA ALA A 73 -1.96 -0.09 -11.95
C ALA A 73 -3.38 0.06 -11.40
N ASN A 74 -4.26 -0.91 -11.65
CA ASN A 74 -5.64 -0.90 -11.13
C ASN A 74 -5.68 -0.94 -9.60
N ALA A 75 -4.83 -1.74 -8.96
CA ALA A 75 -4.71 -1.79 -7.51
C ALA A 75 -4.31 -0.42 -6.93
N LEU A 76 -3.30 0.23 -7.52
CA LEU A 76 -2.84 1.55 -7.08
C LEU A 76 -3.91 2.63 -7.29
N VAL A 77 -4.61 2.63 -8.42
CA VAL A 77 -5.73 3.57 -8.67
C VAL A 77 -6.84 3.40 -7.62
N SER A 78 -7.15 2.17 -7.21
CA SER A 78 -8.18 1.94 -6.20
C SER A 78 -7.87 2.57 -4.82
N LEU A 79 -6.59 2.88 -4.53
CA LEU A 79 -6.21 3.58 -3.31
C LEU A 79 -6.77 5.01 -3.23
N GLU A 80 -7.16 5.62 -4.36
CA GLU A 80 -7.79 6.95 -4.37
C GLU A 80 -9.08 6.99 -3.55
N ALA A 81 -9.91 5.96 -3.67
CA ALA A 81 -11.17 5.88 -2.93
C ALA A 81 -10.92 5.88 -1.41
N MET A 82 -9.90 5.14 -0.98
CA MET A 82 -9.50 5.06 0.42
C MET A 82 -8.84 6.35 0.90
N ASN A 83 -7.97 6.96 0.07
CA ASN A 83 -7.34 8.24 0.35
C ASN A 83 -8.37 9.36 0.47
N ARG A 84 -9.47 9.34 -0.29
CA ARG A 84 -10.58 10.30 -0.15
C ARG A 84 -11.26 10.20 1.22
N VAL A 85 -11.38 8.99 1.77
CA VAL A 85 -12.01 8.78 3.09
C VAL A 85 -11.06 9.16 4.23
N ARG A 86 -9.80 8.76 4.16
CA ARG A 86 -8.75 9.08 5.14
C ARG A 86 -7.45 9.53 4.44
N PRO A 87 -7.37 10.82 4.07
CA PRO A 87 -6.17 11.36 3.43
C PRO A 87 -4.95 11.23 4.36
N ASN A 88 -3.77 10.99 3.78
CA ASN A 88 -2.50 10.96 4.53
C ASN A 88 -2.49 9.99 5.73
N SER A 89 -3.26 8.89 5.63
CA SER A 89 -3.31 7.87 6.67
C SER A 89 -1.95 7.21 6.88
N PHE A 90 -1.67 6.75 8.11
CA PHE A 90 -0.38 6.12 8.42
C PHE A 90 -0.12 4.86 7.58
N ILE A 91 -1.16 4.07 7.30
CA ILE A 91 -1.08 2.87 6.48
C ILE A 91 -0.73 3.19 5.02
N LEU A 92 -1.31 4.25 4.44
CA LEU A 92 -0.95 4.70 3.09
C LEU A 92 0.49 5.21 3.02
N ARG A 93 0.90 6.06 3.99
CA ARG A 93 2.29 6.54 4.05
C ARG A 93 3.28 5.38 4.10
N THR A 94 3.06 4.45 5.03
CA THR A 94 3.93 3.27 5.19
C THR A 94 4.01 2.44 3.90
N PHE A 95 2.90 2.31 3.16
CA PHE A 95 2.90 1.62 1.88
C PHE A 95 3.79 2.32 0.85
N PHE A 96 3.62 3.63 0.64
CA PHE A 96 4.40 4.37 -0.35
C PHE A 96 5.87 4.54 0.07
N ASP A 97 6.15 4.70 1.36
CA ASP A 97 7.52 4.71 1.90
C ASP A 97 8.27 3.40 1.57
N ALA A 98 7.55 2.27 1.50
CA ALA A 98 8.14 0.97 1.17
C ALA A 98 8.14 0.65 -0.33
N LYS A 99 7.24 1.25 -1.12
CA LYS A 99 6.92 0.80 -2.48
C LYS A 99 7.15 1.82 -3.58
N ALA A 100 7.46 3.07 -3.26
CA ALA A 100 7.57 4.11 -4.28
C ALA A 100 8.67 3.81 -5.33
N ASP A 101 9.84 3.36 -4.89
CA ASP A 101 10.94 2.95 -5.77
C ASP A 101 10.54 1.76 -6.66
N GLU A 102 9.91 0.75 -6.07
CA GLU A 102 9.42 -0.44 -6.78
C GLU A 102 8.37 -0.07 -7.84
N ILE A 103 7.43 0.82 -7.51
CA ILE A 103 6.41 1.31 -8.45
C ILE A 103 7.08 2.04 -9.62
N GLN A 104 8.03 2.93 -9.34
CA GLN A 104 8.76 3.62 -10.40
C GLN A 104 9.44 2.62 -11.33
N ASP A 105 10.21 1.67 -10.79
CA ASP A 105 10.98 0.73 -11.59
C ASP A 105 10.11 -0.18 -12.44
N ILE A 106 8.96 -0.62 -11.91
CA ILE A 106 7.96 -1.41 -12.65
C ILE A 106 7.46 -0.63 -13.87
N PHE A 107 7.05 0.64 -13.71
CA PHE A 107 6.48 1.43 -14.81
C PHE A 107 7.50 2.26 -15.60
N SER A 108 8.79 2.04 -15.35
CA SER A 108 9.89 2.57 -16.17
C SER A 108 10.55 1.49 -17.04
N SER A 109 10.10 0.23 -16.95
CA SER A 109 10.68 -0.93 -17.66
C SER A 109 9.63 -1.86 -18.27
N GLY A 110 10.01 -2.71 -19.21
CA GLY A 110 9.14 -3.76 -19.74
C GLY A 110 8.03 -3.26 -20.70
N PRO A 111 6.96 -4.05 -20.91
CA PRO A 111 5.91 -3.71 -21.86
C PRO A 111 5.10 -2.50 -21.38
N SER A 112 4.62 -1.71 -22.34
CA SER A 112 3.79 -0.54 -22.05
C SER A 112 2.35 -0.92 -21.73
N VAL A 113 1.77 -0.25 -20.73
CA VAL A 113 0.35 -0.25 -20.37
C VAL A 113 -0.18 1.19 -20.29
N SER A 114 -1.50 1.36 -20.20
CA SER A 114 -2.05 2.70 -19.99
C SER A 114 -1.72 3.17 -18.56
N ILE A 115 -0.92 4.23 -18.46
CA ILE A 115 -0.40 4.76 -17.20
C ILE A 115 -1.01 6.12 -16.81
N ASP A 116 -1.81 6.76 -17.67
CA ASP A 116 -2.33 8.12 -17.41
C ASP A 116 -3.10 8.19 -16.09
N LYS A 117 -4.08 7.28 -15.93
CA LYS A 117 -4.88 7.17 -14.69
C LYS A 117 -4.02 6.81 -13.48
N LEU A 118 -2.98 6.01 -13.69
CA LEU A 118 -2.07 5.61 -12.62
C LEU A 118 -1.28 6.83 -12.12
N VAL A 119 -0.67 7.59 -13.03
CA VAL A 119 0.13 8.77 -12.67
C VAL A 119 -0.74 9.81 -11.97
N ASP A 120 -1.96 10.04 -12.44
CA ASP A 120 -2.91 10.94 -11.77
C ASP A 120 -3.24 10.45 -10.36
N ALA A 121 -3.56 9.16 -10.20
CA ALA A 121 -3.84 8.57 -8.90
C ALA A 121 -2.64 8.65 -7.95
N LEU A 122 -1.43 8.38 -8.43
CA LEU A 122 -0.20 8.48 -7.63
C LEU A 122 0.07 9.90 -7.16
N ASN A 123 -0.17 10.92 -8.00
CA ASN A 123 -0.06 12.31 -7.59
C ASN A 123 -1.14 12.73 -6.58
N ASN A 124 -2.34 12.15 -6.67
CA ASN A 124 -3.43 12.42 -5.72
C ASN A 124 -3.21 11.75 -4.35
N VAL A 125 -2.74 10.50 -4.35
CA VAL A 125 -2.60 9.69 -3.13
C VAL A 125 -1.25 9.93 -2.45
N ALA A 126 -0.19 10.10 -3.24
CA ALA A 126 1.19 10.13 -2.77
C ALA A 126 1.98 11.30 -3.40
N PRO A 127 1.53 12.56 -3.24
CA PRO A 127 2.13 13.74 -3.90
C PRO A 127 3.59 14.00 -3.52
N MET A 128 4.02 13.53 -2.34
CA MET A 128 5.41 13.66 -1.86
C MET A 128 6.41 12.94 -2.78
N TYR A 129 5.94 11.96 -3.55
CA TYR A 129 6.74 11.15 -4.48
C TYR A 129 6.57 11.60 -5.95
N SER A 130 5.97 12.77 -6.19
CA SER A 130 5.72 13.31 -7.53
C SER A 130 6.96 13.43 -8.42
N SER A 131 8.16 13.60 -7.84
CA SER A 131 9.42 13.56 -8.60
C SER A 131 9.69 12.17 -9.20
N GLN A 132 9.36 11.10 -8.49
CA GLN A 132 9.51 9.72 -8.97
C GLN A 132 8.43 9.38 -9.98
N TRP A 133 7.19 9.82 -9.75
CA TRP A 133 6.09 9.59 -10.69
C TRP A 133 6.34 10.21 -12.07
N ARG A 134 7.10 11.31 -12.14
CA ARG A 134 7.55 11.89 -13.42
C ARG A 134 8.53 11.03 -14.21
N ASN A 135 9.17 10.05 -13.57
CA ASN A 135 10.11 9.12 -14.22
C ASN A 135 9.41 7.89 -14.82
N ILE A 136 8.12 7.70 -14.53
CA ILE A 136 7.30 6.65 -15.12
C ILE A 136 7.12 6.93 -16.61
N LYS A 137 7.31 5.91 -17.45
CA LYS A 137 7.29 6.06 -18.91
C LYS A 137 6.35 5.09 -19.64
N TYR A 138 6.13 3.88 -19.10
CA TYR A 138 5.45 2.80 -19.81
C TYR A 138 4.66 1.85 -18.91
#